data_AF-A0A7W0GAQ5-F1
#
_entry.id   AF-A0A7W0GAQ5-F1
#
_cell.length_a   1.000
_cell.length_b   1.000
_cell.length_c   1.000
_cell.angle_alpha   90.00
_cell.angle_beta   90.00
_cell.angle_gamma   90.00
#
_symmetry.space_group_name_H-M   'P 1'
#
loop_
_entity.id
_entity.type
_entity.pdbx_description
1 polymer ?
#
loop_
_entity_poly.entity_id
_entity_poly.type
_entity_poly.pdbx_seq_one_letter_code
_entity_poly.pdbx_strand_id
1 'polypeptide(L)'
;LNPTVFVTEDPERSWAEIGEHLRYQYNRYREWFAAGGETPAATAATPDELPRERYLIGTPEQVIAGIDALYERQPFDRLFFWARLPGLPLEASQRSLELFAERVLPHFAG
;
A
#
# COMPACT_ATOMS: atom_id res chain seq x y z
N LEU A 1 5.50 9.03 -5.44
CA LEU A 1 5.00 7.63 -5.39
C LEU A 1 3.59 7.69 -4.83
N ASN A 2 2.61 7.06 -5.48
CA ASN A 2 1.26 6.91 -4.94
C ASN A 2 1.24 5.59 -4.15
N PRO A 3 1.36 5.61 -2.81
CA PRO A 3 1.53 4.40 -2.02
C PRO A 3 0.24 3.57 -1.99
N THR A 4 0.39 2.27 -1.83
CA THR A 4 -0.70 1.44 -1.31
C THR A 4 -0.66 1.51 0.20
N VAL A 5 -1.82 1.79 0.81
CA VAL A 5 -1.98 1.84 2.27
C VAL A 5 -2.94 0.74 2.70
N PHE A 6 -2.54 -0.05 3.68
CA PHE A 6 -3.42 -1.01 4.35
C PHE A 6 -3.17 -1.00 5.85
N VAL A 7 -4.12 -0.49 6.63
CA VAL A 7 -3.99 -0.38 8.08
C VAL A 7 -4.53 -1.66 8.73
N THR A 8 -3.76 -2.21 9.67
CA THR A 8 -4.08 -3.48 10.33
C THR A 8 -3.38 -3.61 11.67
N GLU A 9 -3.97 -4.34 12.61
CA GLU A 9 -3.33 -4.64 13.90
C GLU A 9 -2.31 -5.79 13.80
N ASP A 10 -2.35 -6.59 12.73
CA ASP A 10 -1.45 -7.73 12.50
C ASP A 10 -0.88 -7.67 11.07
N PRO A 11 0.29 -7.02 10.89
CA PRO A 11 0.88 -6.82 9.57
C PRO A 11 1.24 -8.13 8.86
N GLU A 12 1.77 -9.13 9.57
CA GLU A 12 2.19 -10.39 8.97
C GLU A 12 1.01 -11.24 8.51
N ARG A 13 -0.05 -11.34 9.34
CA ARG A 13 -1.29 -11.99 8.92
C ARG A 13 -1.91 -11.28 7.72
N SER A 14 -1.90 -9.96 7.72
CA SER A 14 -2.49 -9.18 6.62
C SER A 14 -1.66 -9.31 5.35
N TRP A 15 -0.33 -9.42 5.45
CA TRP A 15 0.52 -9.70 4.30
C TRP A 15 0.17 -11.03 3.64
N ALA A 16 -0.09 -12.07 4.44
CA ALA A 16 -0.56 -13.36 3.92
C ALA A 16 -1.96 -13.24 3.26
N GLU A 17 -2.84 -12.38 3.76
CA GLU A 17 -4.17 -12.12 3.19
C GLU A 17 -4.10 -11.34 1.87
N ILE A 18 -3.31 -10.27 1.81
CA ILE A 18 -3.36 -9.29 0.70
C ILE A 18 -2.19 -9.44 -0.29
N GLY A 19 -1.19 -10.25 0.03
CA GLY A 19 0.05 -10.38 -0.73
C GLY A 19 -0.16 -10.73 -2.21
N GLU A 20 -1.07 -11.65 -2.50
CA GLU A 20 -1.39 -12.02 -3.90
C GLU A 20 -2.05 -10.87 -4.67
N HIS A 21 -2.84 -10.03 -4.01
CA HIS A 21 -3.45 -8.85 -4.62
C HIS A 21 -2.41 -7.76 -4.93
N LEU A 22 -1.44 -7.57 -4.02
CA LEU A 22 -0.28 -6.70 -4.24
C LEU A 22 0.55 -7.20 -5.42
N ARG A 23 0.84 -8.51 -5.45
CA ARG A 23 1.63 -9.15 -6.50
C ARG A 23 0.97 -9.02 -7.86
N TYR A 24 -0.34 -9.25 -7.92
CA TYR A 24 -1.12 -9.07 -9.14
C TYR A 24 -1.00 -7.63 -9.66
N GLN A 25 -1.23 -6.62 -8.80
CA GLN A 25 -1.11 -5.22 -9.19
C GLN A 25 0.31 -4.89 -9.67
N TYR A 26 1.31 -5.29 -8.90
CA TYR A 26 2.73 -5.06 -9.20
C TYR A 26 3.14 -5.63 -10.57
N ASN A 27 2.77 -6.89 -10.84
CA ASN A 27 3.08 -7.55 -12.12
C ASN A 27 2.29 -6.92 -13.26
N ARG A 28 1.02 -6.55 -13.03
CA ARG A 28 0.21 -5.92 -14.07
C ARG A 28 0.76 -4.59 -14.56
N TYR A 29 1.21 -3.72 -13.66
CA TYR A 29 1.82 -2.46 -14.09
C TYR A 29 3.09 -2.70 -14.90
N ARG A 30 3.92 -3.69 -14.54
CA ARG A 30 5.12 -4.05 -15.30
C ARG A 30 4.78 -4.54 -16.70
N GLU A 31 3.82 -5.44 -16.82
CA GLU A 31 3.36 -5.91 -18.13
C GLU A 31 2.82 -4.75 -18.99
N TRP A 32 2.11 -3.80 -18.39
CA TRP A 32 1.64 -2.60 -19.12
C TRP A 32 2.79 -1.67 -19.53
N PHE A 33 3.78 -1.43 -18.67
CA PHE A 33 4.97 -0.64 -19.02
C PHE A 33 5.76 -1.32 -20.15
N ALA A 34 5.94 -2.64 -20.09
CA ALA A 34 6.60 -3.40 -21.16
C ALA A 34 5.82 -3.30 -22.48
N ALA A 35 4.49 -3.43 -22.45
CA ALA A 35 3.65 -3.25 -23.63
C ALA A 35 3.71 -1.82 -24.19
N GLY A 36 4.00 -0.83 -23.34
CA GLY A 36 4.23 0.57 -23.71
C GLY A 36 5.64 0.86 -24.26
N GLY A 37 6.53 -0.13 -24.33
CA GLY A 37 7.89 0.00 -24.85
C GLY A 37 8.94 0.38 -23.80
N GLU A 38 8.59 0.38 -22.51
CA GLU A 38 9.56 0.54 -21.42
C GLU A 38 10.23 -0.79 -21.06
N THR A 39 11.37 -0.72 -20.38
CA THR A 39 12.05 -1.90 -19.80
C THR A 39 11.84 -1.91 -18.27
N PRO A 40 10.71 -2.43 -17.77
CA PRO A 40 10.46 -2.49 -16.34
C PRO A 40 11.39 -3.52 -15.65
N ALA A 41 11.61 -3.35 -14.35
CA ALA A 41 12.24 -4.39 -13.54
C ALA A 41 11.39 -5.68 -13.51
N ALA A 42 12.02 -6.81 -13.13
CA ALA A 42 11.38 -8.12 -13.13
C ALA A 42 10.07 -8.18 -12.32
N THR A 43 9.14 -9.02 -12.79
CA THR A 43 7.92 -9.40 -12.06
C THR A 43 8.27 -10.22 -10.83
N ALA A 44 7.38 -10.21 -9.83
CA ALA A 44 7.49 -11.04 -8.64
C ALA A 44 6.73 -12.36 -8.84
N ALA A 45 7.40 -13.48 -8.61
CA ALA A 45 6.80 -14.82 -8.64
C ALA A 45 5.91 -15.07 -7.42
N THR A 46 6.34 -14.60 -6.25
CA THR A 46 5.61 -14.73 -4.97
C THR A 46 5.43 -13.36 -4.30
N PRO A 47 4.51 -13.21 -3.33
CA PRO A 47 4.37 -11.97 -2.58
C PRO A 47 5.62 -11.59 -1.80
N ASP A 48 6.43 -12.56 -1.37
CA ASP A 48 7.65 -12.30 -0.58
C ASP A 48 8.77 -11.64 -1.40
N GLU A 49 8.71 -11.73 -2.72
CA GLU A 49 9.62 -11.03 -3.63
C GLU A 49 9.24 -9.56 -3.84
N LEU A 50 8.09 -9.11 -3.30
CA LEU A 50 7.67 -7.73 -3.43
C LEU A 50 8.55 -6.83 -2.54
N PRO A 51 8.93 -5.64 -3.03
CA PRO A 51 9.66 -4.65 -2.24
C PRO A 51 8.74 -4.07 -1.15
N ARG A 52 8.78 -4.66 0.06
CA ARG A 52 7.87 -4.33 1.17
C ARG A 52 7.91 -2.83 1.52
N GLU A 53 9.07 -2.20 1.39
CA GLU A 53 9.31 -0.77 1.65
C GLU A 53 8.53 0.19 0.72
N ARG A 54 7.95 -0.32 -0.37
CA ARG A 54 7.08 0.49 -1.25
C ARG A 54 5.65 0.63 -0.73
N TYR A 55 5.25 -0.17 0.25
CA TYR A 55 3.89 -0.23 0.75
C TYR A 55 3.83 0.28 2.19
N LEU A 56 2.74 0.96 2.53
CA LEU A 56 2.43 1.35 3.89
C LEU A 56 1.40 0.37 4.46
N ILE A 57 1.89 -0.81 4.82
CA ILE A 57 1.07 -1.90 5.36
C ILE A 57 1.54 -2.14 6.80
N GLY A 58 0.68 -1.84 7.76
CA GLY A 58 1.08 -1.91 9.16
C GLY A 58 0.03 -1.43 10.14
N THR A 59 0.42 -1.36 11.42
CA THR A 59 -0.39 -0.75 12.48
C THR A 59 -0.63 0.74 12.22
N PRO A 60 -1.66 1.35 12.86
CA PRO A 60 -1.88 2.78 12.73
C PRO A 60 -0.60 3.60 12.97
N GLU A 61 0.18 3.26 13.98
CA GLU A 61 1.44 3.94 14.34
C GLU A 61 2.51 3.77 13.26
N GLN A 62 2.62 2.58 12.68
CA GLN A 62 3.56 2.32 11.57
C GLN A 62 3.16 3.09 10.30
N VAL A 63 1.86 3.18 10.01
CA VAL A 63 1.35 3.93 8.86
C VAL A 63 1.55 5.43 9.07
N ILE A 64 1.28 5.96 10.27
CA ILE A 64 1.56 7.37 10.62
C ILE A 64 3.05 7.68 10.39
N ALA A 65 3.95 6.88 10.98
CA ALA A 65 5.39 7.08 10.83
C ALA A 65 5.84 7.00 9.36
N GLY A 66 5.22 6.11 8.57
CA GLY A 66 5.48 6.03 7.13
C GLY A 66 5.01 7.26 6.35
N ILE A 67 3.86 7.85 6.72
CA ILE A 67 3.35 9.09 6.13
C ILE A 67 4.25 10.28 6.53
N ASP A 68 4.66 10.38 7.79
CA ASP A 68 5.60 11.40 8.26
C ASP A 68 6.93 11.31 7.51
N ALA A 69 7.49 10.11 7.36
CA ALA A 69 8.72 9.90 6.60
C ALA A 69 8.57 10.27 5.12
N LEU A 70 7.38 10.08 4.52
CA LEU A 70 7.10 10.56 3.16
C LEU A 70 7.08 12.10 3.12
N TYR A 71 6.44 12.74 4.10
CA TYR A 71 6.34 14.19 4.19
C TYR A 71 7.71 14.85 4.42
N GLU A 72 8.53 14.29 5.31
CA GLU A 72 9.90 14.76 5.56
C GLU A 72 10.77 14.71 4.29
N ARG A 73 10.61 13.66 3.47
CA ARG A 73 11.35 13.51 2.22
C ARG A 73 10.84 14.46 1.13
N GLN A 74 9.53 14.68 1.07
CA GLN A 74 8.90 15.53 0.08
C GLN A 74 7.61 16.11 0.67
N PRO A 75 7.61 17.37 1.14
CA PRO A 75 6.42 17.99 1.70
C PRO A 75 5.26 18.00 0.70
N PHE A 76 4.05 17.74 1.18
CA PHE A 76 2.82 17.71 0.39
C PHE A 76 1.62 18.21 1.20
N ASP A 77 0.65 18.83 0.51
CA ASP A 77 -0.61 19.26 1.14
C ASP A 77 -1.68 18.17 1.11
N ARG A 78 -1.54 17.17 0.24
CA ARG A 78 -2.55 16.12 -0.02
C ARG A 78 -1.88 14.77 -0.24
N LEU A 79 -2.33 13.77 0.50
CA LEU A 79 -1.95 12.38 0.30
C LEU A 79 -3.04 11.67 -0.52
N PHE A 80 -2.67 11.17 -1.70
CA PHE A 80 -3.48 10.23 -2.48
C PHE A 80 -2.84 8.85 -2.40
N PHE A 81 -3.65 7.83 -2.13
CA PHE A 81 -3.19 6.46 -1.95
C PHE A 81 -4.17 5.43 -2.52
N TRP A 82 -3.68 4.22 -2.77
CA TRP A 82 -4.52 3.08 -3.11
C TRP A 82 -5.09 2.44 -1.83
N ALA A 83 -6.40 2.60 -1.63
CA ALA A 83 -7.12 2.04 -0.47
C ALA A 83 -7.67 0.62 -0.71
N ARG A 84 -7.82 0.22 -1.97
CA ARG A 84 -8.34 -1.09 -2.36
C ARG A 84 -7.49 -1.68 -3.46
N LEU A 85 -7.01 -2.89 -3.23
CA LEU A 85 -6.26 -3.64 -4.21
C LEU A 85 -7.19 -4.37 -5.20
N PRO A 86 -6.75 -4.60 -6.45
CA PRO A 86 -7.52 -5.36 -7.41
C PRO A 86 -7.86 -6.76 -6.88
N GLY A 87 -9.14 -7.12 -6.96
CA GLY A 87 -9.65 -8.42 -6.51
C GLY A 87 -9.77 -8.59 -4.99
N LEU A 88 -9.30 -7.63 -4.17
CA LEU A 88 -9.42 -7.73 -2.72
C LEU A 88 -10.90 -7.65 -2.30
N PRO A 89 -11.38 -8.53 -1.40
CA PRO A 89 -12.74 -8.42 -0.84
C PRO A 89 -13.02 -7.03 -0.31
N LEU A 90 -14.26 -6.56 -0.49
CA LEU A 90 -14.64 -5.21 -0.09
C LEU A 90 -14.48 -5.03 1.42
N GLU A 91 -14.85 -6.05 2.18
CA GLU A 91 -14.84 -6.10 3.64
C GLU A 91 -13.41 -5.91 4.20
N ALA A 92 -12.41 -6.48 3.53
CA ALA A 92 -11.01 -6.31 3.91
C ALA A 92 -10.53 -4.87 3.70
N SER A 93 -10.91 -4.26 2.57
CA SER A 93 -10.59 -2.85 2.28
C SER A 93 -11.34 -1.90 3.22
N GLN A 94 -12.61 -2.18 3.53
CA GLN A 94 -13.41 -1.40 4.47
C GLN A 94 -12.79 -1.40 5.86
N ARG A 95 -12.42 -2.56 6.40
CA ARG A 95 -11.74 -2.67 7.71
C ARG A 95 -10.49 -1.79 7.79
N SER A 96 -9.64 -1.85 6.75
CA SER A 96 -8.44 -1.00 6.67
C SER A 96 -8.79 0.49 6.62
N LEU A 97 -9.79 0.87 5.82
CA LEU A 97 -10.24 2.26 5.69
C LEU A 97 -10.88 2.82 6.96
N GLU A 98 -11.68 2.02 7.67
CA GLU A 98 -12.26 2.37 8.97
C GLU A 98 -11.15 2.63 9.98
N LEU A 99 -10.17 1.71 10.08
CA LEU A 99 -9.03 1.88 10.98
C LEU A 99 -8.16 3.09 10.61
N PHE A 100 -7.96 3.34 9.30
CA PHE A 100 -7.29 4.55 8.82
C PHE A 100 -8.03 5.81 9.27
N ALA A 101 -9.35 5.87 9.05
CA ALA A 101 -10.16 7.02 9.39
C ALA A 101 -10.21 7.29 10.91
N GLU A 102 -10.29 6.23 11.72
CA GLU A 102 -10.41 6.35 13.18
C GLU A 102 -9.07 6.58 13.89
N ARG A 103 -7.97 6.02 13.38
CA ARG A 103 -6.70 5.96 14.12
C ARG A 103 -5.53 6.66 13.44
N VAL A 104 -5.54 6.80 12.12
CA VAL A 104 -4.45 7.44 11.36
C VAL A 104 -4.80 8.88 11.04
N LEU A 105 -5.96 9.12 10.42
CA LEU A 105 -6.37 10.44 9.95
C LEU A 105 -6.39 11.52 11.06
N PRO A 106 -6.85 11.26 12.30
CA PRO A 106 -6.87 12.28 13.35
C PRO A 106 -5.48 12.83 13.73
N HIS A 107 -4.41 12.07 13.49
CA HIS A 107 -3.04 12.53 13.72
C HIS A 107 -2.66 13.70 12.79
N PHE A 108 -3.25 13.77 11.60
CA PHE A 108 -2.94 14.76 10.55
C PHE A 108 -4.02 15.84 10.41
N ALA A 109 -5.07 15.81 11.22
CA ALA A 109 -6.22 16.71 11.12
C ALA A 109 -6.05 18.05 11.87
N GLY A 110 -4.82 18.38 12.27
CA GLY A 110 -4.45 19.59 13.01
C GLY A 110 -4.12 20.79 12.13
#